data_AF-A0AAV9ZM36-F1
#
_entry.id   AF-A0AAV9ZM36-F1
#
_cell.length_a   1.000
_cell.length_b   1.000
_cell.length_c   1.000
_cell.angle_alpha   90.00
_cell.angle_beta   90.00
_cell.angle_gamma   90.00
#
_symmetry.space_group_name_H-M   'P 1'
#
loop_
_entity.id
_entity.type
_entity.pdbx_description
1 polymer ?
#
loop_
_entity_poly.entity_id
_entity_poly.type
_entity_poly.pdbx_seq_one_letter_code
_entity_poly.pdbx_strand_id
1 'polypeptide(L)'
;LCSLIMHLGSDFVVFGPTISKCLIRHPITHPGYDRVVAALLSGKRLAYEGNDFSNIFLEQSTDNAEHLSNINDNKLPEDAPLEAANLMVNQIHLKQAWDTAQINTRQDWLDWIHGLGVEFIRQSPSHALRACTLILHSPVAKEIFNAAFLSCWTELSEQYQDHLVRSIEIALTSPSTPSEVIRRLLDLCEFMEHEAKPMPIDHSTLGEYATKSFAYAKALHYRELEFFSNASSSTASASTLKSLFSINTRLEHEDAAWGACL
;
A
#
# COMPACT_ATOMS: atom_id res chain seq x y z
N LEU A 1 -16.31 8.54 -13.51
CA LEU A 1 -17.29 7.91 -14.42
C LEU A 1 -16.63 7.44 -15.72
N CYS A 2 -15.97 8.30 -16.50
CA CYS A 2 -15.28 7.91 -17.73
C CYS A 2 -14.27 6.76 -17.52
N SER A 3 -13.46 6.82 -16.45
CA SER A 3 -12.52 5.74 -16.10
C SER A 3 -13.21 4.41 -15.80
N LEU A 4 -14.41 4.45 -15.20
CA LEU A 4 -15.24 3.25 -14.93
C LEU A 4 -15.78 2.67 -16.25
N ILE A 5 -16.18 3.51 -17.21
CA ILE A 5 -16.67 3.04 -18.53
C ILE A 5 -15.54 2.36 -19.31
N MET A 6 -14.35 2.95 -19.29
CA MET A 6 -13.17 2.40 -19.94
C MET A 6 -12.74 1.06 -19.32
N HIS A 7 -12.91 0.90 -18.01
CA HIS A 7 -12.52 -0.32 -17.30
C HIS A 7 -13.57 -1.44 -17.40
N LEU A 8 -14.87 -1.11 -17.32
CA LEU A 8 -15.95 -2.10 -17.40
C LEU A 8 -16.34 -2.43 -18.85
N GLY A 9 -16.00 -1.59 -19.82
CA GLY A 9 -16.31 -1.81 -21.23
C GLY A 9 -17.80 -2.10 -21.44
N SER A 10 -18.12 -3.20 -22.14
CA SER A 10 -19.50 -3.60 -22.49
C SER A 10 -20.41 -3.84 -21.28
N ASP A 11 -19.86 -4.21 -20.13
CA ASP A 11 -20.64 -4.47 -18.91
C ASP A 11 -21.21 -3.18 -18.32
N PHE A 12 -20.65 -2.03 -18.71
CA PHE A 12 -21.16 -0.72 -18.32
C PHE A 12 -22.50 -0.37 -19.00
N VAL A 13 -22.84 -0.99 -20.14
CA VAL A 13 -24.03 -0.65 -20.94
C VAL A 13 -25.33 -0.80 -20.12
N VAL A 14 -25.36 -1.73 -19.18
CA VAL A 14 -26.51 -1.98 -18.28
C VAL A 14 -26.84 -0.76 -17.41
N PHE A 15 -25.82 0.05 -17.06
CA PHE A 15 -25.97 1.23 -16.20
C PHE A 15 -26.25 2.52 -17.01
N GLY A 16 -26.07 2.49 -18.33
CA GLY A 16 -26.20 3.64 -19.22
C GLY A 16 -27.52 4.42 -19.07
N PRO A 17 -28.70 3.76 -19.10
CA PRO A 17 -30.00 4.46 -18.99
C PRO A 17 -30.20 5.16 -17.64
N THR A 18 -29.71 4.57 -16.55
CA THR A 18 -29.83 5.12 -15.19
C THR A 18 -28.94 6.33 -15.02
N ILE A 19 -27.71 6.29 -15.55
CA ILE A 19 -26.75 7.38 -15.44
C ILE A 19 -27.13 8.54 -16.37
N SER A 20 -27.61 8.25 -17.59
CA SER A 20 -28.13 9.27 -18.51
C SER A 20 -29.30 10.05 -17.89
N LYS A 21 -30.22 9.38 -17.18
CA LYS A 21 -31.30 10.06 -16.43
C LYS A 21 -30.76 11.01 -15.35
N CYS A 22 -29.69 10.63 -14.63
CA CYS A 22 -29.03 11.51 -13.66
C CYS A 22 -28.34 12.70 -14.32
N LEU A 23 -27.67 12.50 -15.46
CA LEU A 23 -26.98 13.56 -16.22
C LEU A 23 -27.93 14.55 -16.91
N ILE A 24 -29.16 14.14 -17.20
CA ILE A 24 -30.21 15.05 -17.69
C ILE A 24 -30.84 15.82 -16.53
N ARG A 25 -31.00 15.17 -15.37
CA ARG A 25 -31.57 15.78 -14.16
C ARG A 25 -30.64 16.79 -13.50
N HIS A 26 -29.34 16.56 -13.58
CA HIS A 26 -28.28 17.47 -13.16
C HIS A 26 -27.41 17.76 -14.38
N PRO A 27 -27.38 18.99 -14.93
CA PRO A 27 -26.77 19.31 -16.22
C PRO A 27 -25.23 19.25 -16.17
N ILE A 28 -24.70 18.05 -15.94
CA ILE A 28 -23.29 17.74 -15.83
C ILE A 28 -22.88 17.26 -17.22
N THR A 29 -22.17 18.10 -17.95
CA THR A 29 -21.64 17.78 -19.28
C THR A 29 -20.14 17.60 -19.18
N HIS A 30 -19.63 16.52 -19.77
CA HIS A 30 -18.20 16.27 -19.82
C HIS A 30 -17.83 15.75 -21.21
N PRO A 31 -16.98 16.45 -21.97
CA PRO A 31 -16.70 16.10 -23.37
C PRO A 31 -16.06 14.72 -23.51
N GLY A 32 -15.26 14.30 -22.54
CA GLY A 32 -14.70 12.95 -22.50
C GLY A 32 -15.72 11.85 -22.18
N TYR A 33 -16.87 12.18 -21.56
CA TYR A 33 -17.91 11.19 -21.27
C TYR A 33 -18.68 10.82 -22.53
N ASP A 34 -19.10 11.82 -23.31
CA ASP A 34 -19.86 11.60 -24.54
C ASP A 34 -19.04 10.84 -25.59
N ARG A 35 -17.73 11.13 -25.70
CA ARG A 35 -16.80 10.37 -26.57
C ARG A 35 -16.71 8.90 -26.16
N VAL A 36 -16.54 8.62 -24.87
CA VAL A 36 -16.37 7.26 -24.35
C VAL A 36 -17.67 6.45 -24.44
N VAL A 37 -18.83 7.08 -24.22
CA VAL A 37 -20.14 6.44 -24.40
C VAL A 37 -20.45 6.16 -25.87
N ALA A 38 -20.14 7.09 -26.78
CA ALA A 38 -20.33 6.87 -28.22
C ALA A 38 -19.41 5.75 -28.76
N ALA A 39 -18.17 5.69 -28.27
CA ALA A 39 -17.24 4.61 -28.58
C ALA A 39 -17.73 3.26 -28.04
N LEU A 40 -18.29 3.23 -26.82
CA LEU A 40 -18.89 2.03 -26.23
C LEU A 40 -20.10 1.52 -27.05
N LEU A 41 -20.99 2.42 -27.47
CA LEU A 41 -22.20 2.07 -28.24
C LEU A 41 -21.89 1.65 -29.69
N SER A 42 -20.77 2.10 -30.24
CA SER A 42 -20.31 1.71 -31.60
C SER A 42 -19.57 0.37 -31.63
N GLY A 43 -19.41 -0.31 -30.48
CA GLY A 43 -18.75 -1.62 -30.40
C GLY A 43 -17.26 -1.59 -30.70
N LYS A 44 -16.67 -0.41 -30.86
CA LYS A 44 -15.22 -0.24 -31.01
C LYS A 44 -14.56 -0.49 -29.66
N ARG A 45 -13.59 -1.41 -29.60
CA ARG A 45 -12.75 -1.58 -28.41
C ARG A 45 -12.09 -0.24 -28.11
N LEU A 46 -12.42 0.32 -26.96
CA LEU A 46 -11.74 1.46 -26.38
C LEU A 46 -10.32 0.98 -26.04
N ALA A 47 -9.36 1.29 -26.90
CA ALA A 47 -7.96 0.94 -26.67
C ALA A 47 -7.53 1.60 -25.36
N TYR A 48 -7.29 0.78 -24.34
CA TYR A 48 -6.56 1.19 -23.15
C TYR A 48 -5.07 1.20 -23.52
N GLU A 49 -4.67 2.17 -24.35
CA GLU A 49 -3.27 2.53 -24.45
C GLU A 49 -3.00 3.55 -23.36
N GLY A 50 -2.17 3.14 -22.39
CA GLY A 50 -1.92 3.81 -21.11
C GLY A 50 -1.32 5.23 -21.17
N ASN A 51 -1.38 5.91 -22.32
CA ASN A 51 -0.93 7.28 -22.52
C ASN A 51 -2.01 8.25 -23.04
N ASP A 52 -3.24 7.79 -23.34
CA ASP A 52 -4.28 8.66 -23.88
C ASP A 52 -5.17 9.33 -22.81
N PHE A 53 -5.00 8.97 -21.54
CA PHE A 53 -5.66 9.68 -20.43
C PHE A 53 -5.17 11.12 -20.32
N SER A 54 -3.90 11.38 -20.69
CA SER A 54 -3.36 12.72 -20.87
C SER A 54 -4.01 13.41 -22.07
N ASN A 55 -4.02 12.79 -23.25
CA ASN A 55 -4.51 13.44 -24.48
C ASN A 55 -6.01 13.78 -24.45
N ILE A 56 -6.84 12.96 -23.81
CA ILE A 56 -8.29 13.23 -23.72
C ILE A 56 -8.61 14.41 -22.77
N PHE A 57 -7.72 14.72 -21.82
CA PHE A 57 -7.90 15.80 -20.84
C PHE A 57 -6.99 17.02 -21.08
N LEU A 58 -5.98 16.95 -21.96
CA LEU A 58 -5.01 18.02 -22.25
C LEU A 58 -5.20 18.76 -23.58
N GLU A 59 -6.26 18.49 -24.36
CA GLU A 59 -6.59 19.28 -25.58
C GLU A 59 -7.05 20.73 -25.30
N GLN A 60 -6.69 21.31 -24.16
CA GLN A 60 -6.80 22.74 -23.89
C GLN A 60 -5.47 23.27 -23.36
N SER A 61 -4.37 23.14 -24.12
CA SER A 61 -3.22 24.04 -24.09
C SER A 61 -2.12 23.55 -25.03
N THR A 62 -1.62 24.49 -25.84
CA THR A 62 -0.32 24.49 -26.54
C THR A 62 -0.14 23.57 -27.75
N ASP A 63 -0.16 24.21 -28.92
CA ASP A 63 0.63 23.86 -30.09
C ASP A 63 2.10 23.58 -29.69
N ASN A 64 2.73 22.64 -30.38
CA ASN A 64 4.16 22.24 -30.37
C ASN A 64 4.53 20.99 -29.54
N ALA A 65 4.48 19.81 -30.18
CA ALA A 65 5.43 18.70 -29.91
C ALA A 65 5.38 17.63 -31.03
N GLU A 66 5.84 17.98 -32.23
CA GLU A 66 6.33 16.99 -33.20
C GLU A 66 7.74 16.55 -32.80
N HIS A 67 7.88 15.37 -32.18
CA HIS A 67 9.07 14.51 -32.02
C HIS A 67 8.81 13.70 -30.73
N LEU A 68 8.43 12.43 -30.78
CA LEU A 68 9.27 11.31 -31.18
C LEU A 68 8.36 10.15 -31.61
N SER A 69 8.23 9.97 -32.91
CA SER A 69 7.91 8.66 -33.48
C SER A 69 9.17 7.79 -33.47
N ASN A 70 8.96 6.49 -33.31
CA ASN A 70 9.89 5.36 -33.42
C ASN A 70 10.27 4.73 -32.07
N ILE A 71 9.63 3.59 -31.76
CA ILE A 71 10.30 2.27 -31.76
C ILE A 71 9.20 1.18 -31.82
N ASN A 72 9.15 0.57 -33.00
CA ASN A 72 8.97 -0.84 -33.31
C ASN A 72 7.73 -1.63 -32.85
N ASP A 73 7.07 -2.17 -33.87
CA ASP A 73 6.10 -3.27 -33.86
C ASP A 73 6.51 -4.43 -32.95
N ASN A 74 5.56 -4.91 -32.14
CA ASN A 74 5.44 -6.33 -31.82
C ASN A 74 3.96 -6.65 -31.57
N LYS A 75 3.33 -7.20 -32.62
CA LYS A 75 1.99 -7.79 -32.63
C LYS A 75 1.96 -8.98 -31.66
N LEU A 76 1.29 -8.85 -30.53
CA LEU A 76 1.06 -9.96 -29.60
C LEU A 76 -0.20 -10.76 -30.01
N PRO A 77 -0.22 -12.10 -29.91
CA PRO A 77 -1.32 -12.94 -30.37
C PRO A 77 -2.57 -12.85 -29.48
N GLU A 78 -3.73 -13.03 -30.11
CA GLU A 78 -5.07 -12.69 -29.65
C GLU A 78 -5.72 -13.57 -28.56
N ASP A 79 -5.02 -14.51 -27.89
CA ASP A 79 -5.67 -15.52 -27.03
C ASP A 79 -4.95 -15.84 -25.69
N ALA A 80 -4.45 -14.83 -24.96
CA ALA A 80 -3.95 -15.04 -23.59
C ALA A 80 -4.97 -14.53 -22.53
N PRO A 81 -5.18 -15.26 -21.42
CA PRO A 81 -5.94 -14.75 -20.27
C PRO A 81 -5.39 -13.40 -19.83
N LEU A 82 -6.26 -12.50 -19.36
CA LEU A 82 -5.92 -11.19 -18.77
C LEU A 82 -5.07 -11.36 -17.49
N GLU A 83 -3.85 -11.83 -17.61
CA GLU A 83 -2.81 -11.52 -16.65
C GLU A 83 -2.49 -10.05 -16.87
N ALA A 84 -2.99 -9.20 -15.96
CA ALA A 84 -2.59 -7.81 -15.89
C ALA A 84 -1.06 -7.77 -16.03
N ALA A 85 -0.56 -7.22 -17.13
CA ALA A 85 0.86 -7.16 -17.40
C ALA A 85 1.50 -6.42 -16.22
N ASN A 86 2.11 -7.18 -15.30
CA ASN A 86 2.70 -6.63 -14.10
C ASN A 86 3.80 -5.67 -14.53
N LEU A 87 3.70 -4.43 -14.08
CA LEU A 87 4.73 -3.46 -14.36
C LEU A 87 5.99 -3.85 -13.60
N MET A 88 7.15 -3.67 -14.23
CA MET A 88 8.42 -3.94 -13.57
C MET A 88 8.61 -2.98 -12.39
N VAL A 89 8.94 -3.54 -11.23
CA VAL A 89 9.26 -2.79 -10.02
C VAL A 89 10.68 -2.25 -10.12
N ASN A 90 10.86 -0.94 -10.02
CA ASN A 90 12.19 -0.34 -10.00
C ASN A 90 12.81 -0.41 -8.60
N GLN A 91 13.53 -1.50 -8.32
CA GLN A 91 14.12 -1.78 -7.01
C GLN A 91 15.21 -0.76 -6.62
N ILE A 92 15.89 -0.15 -7.59
CA ILE A 92 16.92 0.88 -7.34
C ILE A 92 16.28 2.16 -6.83
N HIS A 93 15.17 2.59 -7.45
CA HIS A 93 14.42 3.77 -7.01
C HIS A 93 13.82 3.57 -5.61
N LEU A 94 13.26 2.38 -5.35
CA LEU A 94 12.76 2.03 -4.03
C LEU A 94 13.86 2.05 -2.96
N LYS A 95 15.08 1.60 -3.29
CA LYS A 95 16.20 1.66 -2.34
C LYS A 95 16.53 3.07 -1.88
N GLN A 96 16.38 4.06 -2.75
CA GLN A 96 16.61 5.45 -2.38
C GLN A 96 15.51 5.98 -1.44
N ALA A 97 14.29 5.47 -1.57
CA ALA A 97 13.14 5.92 -0.79
C ALA A 97 13.16 5.44 0.67
N TRP A 98 13.68 4.23 0.94
CA TRP A 98 13.77 3.70 2.31
C TRP A 98 15.13 3.95 2.98
N ASP A 99 16.00 4.78 2.41
CA ASP A 99 17.25 5.17 3.05
C ASP A 99 16.98 6.07 4.25
N THR A 100 17.49 5.70 5.42
CA THR A 100 17.30 6.42 6.68
C THR A 100 18.52 7.23 7.11
N ALA A 101 19.60 7.26 6.32
CA ALA A 101 20.89 7.84 6.72
C ALA A 101 20.85 9.34 7.07
N GLN A 102 19.88 10.10 6.55
CA GLN A 102 19.76 11.56 6.78
C GLN A 102 18.58 11.95 7.68
N ILE A 103 17.86 10.98 8.25
CA ILE A 103 16.65 11.23 9.03
C ILE A 103 17.01 11.43 10.49
N ASN A 104 16.85 12.66 10.99
CA ASN A 104 17.29 13.00 12.34
C ASN A 104 16.20 13.64 13.19
N THR A 105 15.22 14.29 12.57
CA THR A 105 14.14 14.99 13.28
C THR A 105 12.82 14.23 13.25
N ARG A 106 11.92 14.60 14.17
CA ARG A 106 10.54 14.11 14.19
C ARG A 106 9.81 14.37 12.87
N GLN A 107 10.03 15.53 12.25
CA GLN A 107 9.38 15.86 10.99
C GLN A 107 9.93 15.00 9.85
N ASP A 108 11.25 14.77 9.83
CA ASP A 108 11.90 13.93 8.81
C ASP A 108 11.32 12.51 8.81
N TRP A 109 11.03 11.94 9.98
CA TRP A 109 10.40 10.61 10.08
C TRP A 109 8.97 10.56 9.51
N LEU A 110 8.20 11.64 9.70
CA LEU A 110 6.85 11.76 9.14
C LEU A 110 6.90 11.89 7.62
N ASP A 111 7.81 12.72 7.13
CA ASP A 111 8.02 12.92 5.70
C ASP A 111 8.57 11.64 5.04
N TRP A 112 9.44 10.91 5.74
CA TRP A 112 9.97 9.63 5.30
C TRP A 112 8.88 8.58 5.13
N ILE A 113 8.02 8.34 6.13
CA ILE A 113 6.97 7.31 6.01
C ILE A 113 5.95 7.67 4.92
N HIS A 114 5.68 8.97 4.74
CA HIS A 114 4.82 9.45 3.66
C HIS A 114 5.48 9.25 2.28
N GLY A 115 6.74 9.68 2.13
CA GLY A 115 7.52 9.51 0.89
C GLY A 115 7.70 8.04 0.52
N LEU A 116 7.98 7.19 1.51
CA LEU A 116 7.99 5.74 1.36
C LEU A 116 6.66 5.25 0.77
N GLY A 117 5.53 5.71 1.32
CA GLY A 117 4.23 5.35 0.81
C GLY A 117 3.97 5.75 -0.64
N VAL A 118 4.33 6.98 -1.01
CA VAL A 118 4.25 7.48 -2.39
C VAL A 118 5.03 6.56 -3.33
N GLU A 119 6.27 6.23 -2.97
CA GLU A 119 7.18 5.50 -3.85
C GLU A 119 6.74 4.04 -4.02
N PHE A 120 6.27 3.39 -2.97
CA PHE A 120 5.70 2.04 -3.08
C PHE A 120 4.49 1.99 -4.01
N ILE A 121 3.61 2.99 -3.94
CA ILE A 121 2.44 3.07 -4.80
C ILE A 121 2.84 3.35 -6.25
N ARG A 122 3.82 4.25 -6.47
CA ARG A 122 4.34 4.59 -7.81
C ARG A 122 5.05 3.42 -8.47
N GLN A 123 5.78 2.62 -7.69
CA GLN A 123 6.58 1.50 -8.20
C GLN A 123 5.83 0.16 -8.18
N SER A 124 4.63 0.10 -7.60
CA SER A 124 3.81 -1.12 -7.53
C SER A 124 3.65 -1.79 -8.91
N PRO A 125 3.73 -3.13 -9.01
CA PRO A 125 3.49 -3.82 -10.27
C PRO A 125 2.04 -3.68 -10.77
N SER A 126 1.11 -3.31 -9.88
CA SER A 126 -0.31 -3.12 -10.20
C SER A 126 -0.60 -1.74 -10.79
N HIS A 127 -1.16 -1.73 -12.00
CA HIS A 127 -1.67 -0.52 -12.66
C HIS A 127 -2.71 0.23 -11.82
N ALA A 128 -3.59 -0.51 -11.11
CA ALA A 128 -4.62 0.10 -10.27
C ALA A 128 -4.00 0.86 -9.09
N LEU A 129 -3.00 0.26 -8.43
CA LEU A 129 -2.30 0.90 -7.33
C LEU A 129 -1.52 2.13 -7.80
N ARG A 130 -0.84 2.08 -8.96
CA ARG A 130 -0.16 3.26 -9.51
C ARG A 130 -1.12 4.43 -9.79
N ALA A 131 -2.34 4.15 -10.24
CA ALA A 131 -3.37 5.17 -10.45
C ALA A 131 -3.85 5.82 -9.14
N CYS A 132 -3.75 5.12 -8.00
CA CYS A 132 -4.12 5.63 -6.68
C CYS A 132 -3.16 6.68 -6.12
N THR A 133 -2.04 6.99 -6.78
CA THR A 133 -1.18 8.12 -6.41
C THR A 133 -1.94 9.46 -6.33
N LEU A 134 -3.02 9.62 -7.11
CA LEU A 134 -3.85 10.83 -7.14
C LEU A 134 -4.72 11.02 -5.88
N ILE A 135 -4.95 9.97 -5.10
CA ILE A 135 -5.83 9.99 -3.92
C ILE A 135 -5.06 9.82 -2.61
N LEU A 136 -3.75 10.08 -2.63
CA LEU A 136 -2.86 9.81 -1.49
C LEU A 136 -3.13 10.68 -0.25
N HIS A 137 -3.87 11.78 -0.40
CA HIS A 137 -4.30 12.62 0.73
C HIS A 137 -5.59 12.12 1.40
N SER A 138 -6.17 11.01 0.93
CA SER A 138 -7.38 10.41 1.48
C SER A 138 -7.10 9.57 2.73
N PRO A 139 -8.06 9.42 3.66
CA PRO A 139 -7.95 8.44 4.76
C PRO A 139 -7.66 7.00 4.28
N VAL A 140 -8.03 6.67 3.03
CA VAL A 140 -7.80 5.35 2.40
C VAL A 140 -6.34 5.14 1.98
N ALA A 141 -5.52 6.20 1.94
CA ALA A 141 -4.10 6.11 1.58
C ALA A 141 -3.34 5.08 2.44
N LYS A 142 -3.82 4.86 3.67
CA LYS A 142 -3.23 3.88 4.57
C LYS A 142 -3.37 2.43 4.06
N GLU A 143 -4.55 2.06 3.61
CA GLU A 143 -4.85 0.74 3.06
C GLU A 143 -4.16 0.53 1.71
N ILE A 144 -4.13 1.59 0.88
CA ILE A 144 -3.46 1.57 -0.42
C ILE A 144 -1.96 1.34 -0.26
N PHE A 145 -1.33 1.98 0.73
CA PHE A 145 0.09 1.72 1.03
C PHE A 145 0.32 0.27 1.46
N ASN A 146 -0.51 -0.30 2.33
CA ASN A 146 -0.34 -1.68 2.78
C ASN A 146 -0.40 -2.67 1.59
N ALA A 147 -1.39 -2.49 0.71
CA ALA A 147 -1.52 -3.27 -0.52
C ALA A 147 -0.34 -3.05 -1.49
N ALA A 148 0.10 -1.80 -1.66
CA ALA A 148 1.26 -1.47 -2.48
C ALA A 148 2.56 -2.06 -1.92
N PHE A 149 2.74 -2.00 -0.61
CA PHE A 149 3.87 -2.61 0.08
C PHE A 149 3.92 -4.11 -0.19
N LEU A 150 2.83 -4.83 0.03
CA LEU A 150 2.75 -6.27 -0.24
C LEU A 150 3.08 -6.60 -1.71
N SER A 151 2.54 -5.82 -2.65
CA SER A 151 2.77 -6.03 -4.08
C SER A 151 4.23 -5.81 -4.50
N CYS A 152 4.91 -4.83 -3.92
CA CYS A 152 6.33 -4.61 -4.16
C CYS A 152 7.18 -5.65 -3.43
N TRP A 153 6.81 -5.99 -2.19
CA TRP A 153 7.54 -6.93 -1.33
C TRP A 153 7.76 -8.28 -2.01
N THR A 154 6.75 -8.79 -2.70
CA THR A 154 6.84 -10.08 -3.43
C THR A 154 7.76 -10.05 -4.65
N GLU A 155 8.01 -8.87 -5.20
CA GLU A 155 8.86 -8.67 -6.38
C GLU A 155 10.29 -8.23 -6.02
N LEU A 156 10.53 -7.86 -4.77
CA LEU A 156 11.86 -7.50 -4.26
C LEU A 156 12.72 -8.75 -4.11
N SER A 157 14.00 -8.67 -4.50
CA SER A 157 14.95 -9.73 -4.17
C SER A 157 15.26 -9.75 -2.66
N GLU A 158 15.67 -10.91 -2.15
CA GLU A 158 15.98 -11.12 -0.73
C GLU A 158 16.95 -10.07 -0.18
N GLN A 159 17.96 -9.66 -0.97
CA GLN A 159 18.90 -8.60 -0.56
C GLN A 159 18.20 -7.27 -0.29
N TYR A 160 17.25 -6.85 -1.14
CA TYR A 160 16.50 -5.62 -0.93
C TYR A 160 15.46 -5.75 0.18
N GLN A 161 14.88 -6.94 0.36
CA GLN A 161 14.01 -7.24 1.49
C GLN A 161 14.77 -7.05 2.81
N ASP A 162 15.98 -7.61 2.93
CA ASP A 162 16.84 -7.44 4.12
C ASP A 162 17.19 -5.97 4.37
N HIS A 163 17.50 -5.21 3.32
CA HIS A 163 17.77 -3.78 3.43
C HIS A 163 16.55 -3.00 3.93
N LEU A 164 15.38 -3.29 3.38
CA LEU A 164 14.13 -2.64 3.77
C LEU A 164 13.75 -2.97 5.21
N VAL A 165 13.87 -4.24 5.62
CA VAL A 165 13.65 -4.67 7.00
C VAL A 165 14.57 -3.93 7.96
N ARG A 166 15.87 -3.83 7.64
CA ARG A 166 16.82 -3.06 8.45
C ARG A 166 16.44 -1.59 8.56
N SER A 167 15.99 -0.96 7.47
CA SER A 167 15.49 0.42 7.51
C SER A 167 14.27 0.58 8.42
N ILE A 168 13.34 -0.39 8.38
CA ILE A 168 12.16 -0.41 9.26
C ILE A 168 12.56 -0.59 10.72
N GLU A 169 13.51 -1.47 11.02
CA GLU A 169 14.06 -1.65 12.38
C GLU A 169 14.72 -0.37 12.90
N ILE A 170 15.49 0.34 12.08
CA ILE A 170 16.06 1.64 12.43
C ILE A 170 14.93 2.65 12.72
N ALA A 171 13.90 2.69 11.89
CA ALA A 171 12.76 3.57 12.09
C ALA A 171 12.02 3.26 13.40
N LEU A 172 11.81 1.98 13.74
CA LEU A 172 11.20 1.57 15.01
C LEU A 172 12.08 1.92 16.22
N THR A 173 13.39 1.71 16.11
CA THR A 173 14.32 1.80 17.25
C THR A 173 14.83 3.21 17.54
N SER A 174 14.80 4.11 16.55
CA SER A 174 15.32 5.46 16.69
C SER A 174 14.56 6.28 17.74
N PRO A 175 15.27 7.01 18.63
CA PRO A 175 14.65 7.81 19.69
C PRO A 175 13.91 9.05 19.16
N SER A 176 14.22 9.51 17.95
CA SER A 176 13.57 10.67 17.34
C SER A 176 12.27 10.31 16.60
N THR A 177 11.95 9.02 16.47
CA THR A 177 10.77 8.55 15.75
C THR A 177 9.48 8.85 16.53
N PRO A 178 8.51 9.54 15.92
CA PRO A 178 7.19 9.74 16.50
C PRO A 178 6.43 8.44 16.71
N SER A 179 5.62 8.39 17.77
CA SER A 179 4.69 7.26 18.02
C SER A 179 3.73 7.01 16.86
N GLU A 180 3.37 8.04 16.10
CA GLU A 180 2.55 7.91 14.89
C GLU A 180 3.22 7.06 13.80
N VAL A 181 4.51 7.27 13.55
CA VAL A 181 5.29 6.50 12.58
C VAL A 181 5.44 5.06 13.05
N ILE A 182 5.73 4.86 14.35
CA ILE A 182 5.81 3.52 14.95
C ILE A 182 4.49 2.79 14.79
N ARG A 183 3.35 3.40 15.13
CA ARG A 183 2.02 2.77 14.96
C ARG A 183 1.76 2.42 13.50
N ARG A 184 2.14 3.30 12.57
CA ARG A 184 1.97 3.04 11.14
C ARG A 184 2.77 1.84 10.65
N LEU A 185 4.01 1.68 11.13
CA LEU A 185 4.84 0.52 10.83
C LEU A 185 4.30 -0.76 11.49
N LEU A 186 3.77 -0.66 12.72
CA LEU A 186 3.11 -1.78 13.40
C LEU A 186 1.81 -2.21 12.71
N ASP A 187 1.05 -1.27 12.13
CA ASP A 187 -0.11 -1.57 11.28
C ASP A 187 0.30 -2.31 10.00
N LEU A 188 1.46 -1.95 9.43
CA LEU A 188 2.00 -2.66 8.27
C LEU A 188 2.45 -4.08 8.63
N CYS A 189 3.16 -4.25 9.76
CA CYS A 189 3.62 -5.57 10.21
C CYS A 189 2.42 -6.53 10.41
N GLU A 190 1.39 -6.06 11.12
CA GLU A 190 0.17 -6.84 11.34
C GLU A 190 -0.52 -7.21 10.00
N PHE A 191 -0.60 -6.25 9.07
CA PHE A 191 -1.15 -6.53 7.74
C PHE A 191 -0.38 -7.63 7.01
N MET A 192 0.96 -7.60 7.07
CA MET A 192 1.81 -8.62 6.45
C MET A 192 1.67 -10.00 7.11
N GLU A 193 1.41 -10.05 8.42
CA GLU A 193 1.08 -11.30 9.14
C GLU A 193 -0.25 -11.89 8.66
N HIS A 194 -1.30 -11.06 8.54
CA HIS A 194 -2.61 -11.49 8.04
C HIS A 194 -2.55 -12.01 6.61
N GLU A 195 -1.67 -11.44 5.78
CA GLU A 195 -1.44 -11.84 4.38
C GLU A 195 -0.47 -13.03 4.25
N ALA A 196 -0.12 -13.70 5.35
CA ALA A 196 0.78 -14.85 5.41
C ALA A 196 2.18 -14.61 4.81
N LYS A 197 2.64 -13.35 4.81
CA LYS A 197 4.00 -12.94 4.39
C LYS A 197 4.66 -12.07 5.46
N PRO A 198 4.84 -12.60 6.69
CA PRO A 198 5.42 -11.82 7.79
C PRO A 198 6.83 -11.34 7.43
N MET A 199 7.13 -10.09 7.79
CA MET A 199 8.48 -9.55 7.66
C MET A 199 9.39 -10.21 8.70
N PRO A 200 10.67 -10.48 8.38
CA PRO A 200 11.63 -11.09 9.31
C PRO A 200 12.13 -10.08 10.35
N ILE A 201 11.22 -9.56 11.18
CA ILE A 201 11.50 -8.67 12.31
C ILE A 201 11.24 -9.44 13.59
N ASP A 202 12.08 -9.26 14.60
CA ASP A 202 11.92 -9.93 15.89
C ASP A 202 10.64 -9.47 16.63
N HIS A 203 9.82 -10.44 17.05
CA HIS A 203 8.58 -10.18 17.79
C HIS A 203 8.83 -9.46 19.12
N SER A 204 9.99 -9.68 19.76
CA SER A 204 10.29 -8.99 21.04
C SER A 204 10.44 -7.48 20.82
N THR A 205 11.13 -7.11 19.74
CA THR A 205 11.27 -5.73 19.27
C THR A 205 9.90 -5.11 18.97
N LEU A 206 9.07 -5.78 18.16
CA LEU A 206 7.72 -5.29 17.84
C LEU A 206 6.86 -5.09 19.08
N GLY A 207 6.90 -6.02 20.04
CA GLY A 207 6.18 -5.92 21.31
C GLY A 207 6.66 -4.76 22.20
N GLU A 208 7.95 -4.48 22.21
CA GLU A 208 8.52 -3.37 22.99
C GLU A 208 8.05 -2.01 22.45
N TYR A 209 8.15 -1.82 21.13
CA TYR A 209 7.77 -0.55 20.49
C TYR A 209 6.25 -0.39 20.38
N ALA A 210 5.48 -1.48 20.32
CA ALA A 210 4.03 -1.44 20.50
C ALA A 210 3.65 -0.95 21.91
N THR A 211 4.38 -1.38 22.95
CA THR A 211 4.16 -0.89 24.32
C THR A 211 4.49 0.61 24.43
N LYS A 212 5.65 1.02 23.90
CA LYS A 212 6.10 2.43 23.90
C LYS A 212 5.17 3.37 23.13
N SER A 213 4.52 2.88 22.08
CA SER A 213 3.58 3.65 21.27
C SER A 213 2.13 3.58 21.75
N PHE A 214 1.85 2.97 22.91
CA PHE A 214 0.50 2.78 23.48
C PHE A 214 -0.43 1.94 22.59
N ALA A 215 0.11 0.98 21.85
CA ALA A 215 -0.64 -0.01 21.08
C ALA A 215 -0.70 -1.33 21.87
N TYR A 216 -1.34 -1.30 23.05
CA TYR A 216 -1.26 -2.39 24.02
C TYR A 216 -1.82 -3.73 23.50
N ALA A 217 -2.88 -3.73 22.69
CA ALA A 217 -3.40 -4.96 22.08
C ALA A 217 -2.35 -5.64 21.17
N LYS A 218 -1.62 -4.86 20.37
CA LYS A 218 -0.53 -5.37 19.53
C LYS A 218 0.67 -5.81 20.37
N ALA A 219 0.99 -5.05 21.42
CA ALA A 219 2.05 -5.41 22.34
C ALA A 219 1.78 -6.77 23.02
N LEU A 220 0.53 -7.00 23.42
CA LEU A 220 0.10 -8.29 23.98
C LEU A 220 0.31 -9.41 22.97
N HIS A 221 -0.21 -9.25 21.75
CA HIS A 221 -0.08 -10.23 20.67
C HIS A 221 1.37 -10.64 20.41
N TYR A 222 2.28 -9.67 20.23
CA TYR A 222 3.70 -9.95 19.99
C TYR A 222 4.39 -10.61 21.19
N ARG A 223 3.98 -10.28 22.42
CA ARG A 223 4.52 -10.88 23.64
C ARG A 223 4.03 -12.31 23.85
N GLU A 224 2.81 -12.62 23.44
CA GLU A 224 2.28 -13.99 23.42
C GLU A 224 3.01 -14.83 22.36
N LEU A 225 3.23 -14.29 21.15
CA LEU A 225 4.04 -14.93 20.10
C LEU A 225 5.46 -15.25 20.58
N GLU A 226 6.11 -14.30 21.26
CA GLU A 226 7.43 -14.51 21.89
C GLU A 226 7.37 -15.63 22.94
N PHE A 227 6.33 -15.62 23.79
CA PHE A 227 6.15 -16.64 24.81
C PHE A 227 5.96 -18.04 24.22
N PHE A 228 5.09 -18.20 23.22
CA PHE A 228 4.85 -19.49 22.57
C PHE A 228 6.09 -20.01 21.82
N SER A 229 6.85 -19.11 21.18
CA SER A 229 8.09 -19.45 20.48
C SER A 229 9.21 -19.90 21.46
N ASN A 230 9.28 -19.27 22.64
CA ASN A 230 10.27 -19.57 23.66
C ASN A 230 9.86 -20.70 24.63
N ALA A 231 8.57 -21.05 24.69
CA ALA A 231 8.06 -22.14 25.53
C ALA A 231 8.59 -23.51 25.07
N SER A 232 8.88 -23.68 23.78
CA SER A 232 9.57 -24.87 23.25
C SER A 232 11.02 -25.02 23.74
N SER A 233 11.63 -23.94 24.24
CA SER A 233 13.01 -23.88 24.72
C SER A 233 13.08 -23.59 26.22
N SER A 234 12.18 -24.17 27.04
CA SER A 234 12.26 -24.29 28.52
C SER A 234 12.79 -23.09 29.32
N THR A 235 12.61 -21.87 28.81
CA THR A 235 13.12 -20.63 29.41
C THR A 235 12.14 -19.50 29.08
N ALA A 236 10.87 -19.66 29.50
CA ALA A 236 9.96 -18.53 29.54
C ALA A 236 10.55 -17.50 30.53
N SER A 237 11.18 -16.45 29.99
CA SER A 237 11.89 -15.48 30.80
C SER A 237 10.90 -14.78 31.72
N ALA A 238 11.19 -14.72 33.02
CA ALA A 238 10.38 -14.01 34.01
C ALA A 238 10.14 -12.52 33.63
N SER A 239 10.96 -11.95 32.75
CA SER A 239 10.75 -10.62 32.15
C SER A 239 9.55 -10.54 31.22
N THR A 240 9.29 -11.58 30.42
CA THR A 240 8.20 -11.63 29.44
C THR A 240 6.85 -11.77 30.16
N LEU A 241 6.78 -12.62 31.19
CA LEU A 241 5.60 -12.76 32.06
C LEU A 241 5.25 -11.45 32.80
N LYS A 242 6.24 -10.76 33.37
CA LYS A 242 6.02 -9.46 34.01
C LYS A 242 5.51 -8.39 33.04
N SER A 243 5.99 -8.43 31.80
CA SER A 243 5.53 -7.53 30.74
C SER A 243 4.09 -7.86 30.32
N LEU A 244 3.75 -9.14 30.13
CA LEU A 244 2.38 -9.61 29.84
C LEU A 244 1.40 -9.18 30.92
N PHE A 245 1.77 -9.38 32.20
CA PHE A 245 0.96 -8.91 33.32
C PHE A 245 0.73 -7.38 33.24
N SER A 246 1.80 -6.59 33.07
CA SER A 246 1.66 -5.12 33.00
C SER A 246 0.80 -4.65 31.83
N ILE A 247 0.86 -5.34 30.69
CA ILE A 247 0.04 -5.01 29.50
C ILE A 247 -1.43 -5.40 29.76
N ASN A 248 -1.70 -6.59 30.30
CA ASN A 248 -3.06 -7.04 30.61
C ASN A 248 -3.74 -6.18 31.68
N THR A 249 -3.01 -5.74 32.70
CA THR A 249 -3.54 -4.77 33.69
C THR A 249 -3.92 -3.44 33.03
N ARG A 250 -3.16 -2.98 32.02
CA ARG A 250 -3.46 -1.73 31.30
C ARG A 250 -4.59 -1.87 30.29
N LEU A 251 -4.92 -3.08 29.86
CA LEU A 251 -6.02 -3.39 28.96
C LEU A 251 -7.36 -3.64 29.68
N GLU A 252 -7.42 -3.47 31.01
CA GLU A 252 -8.60 -3.78 31.86
C GLU A 252 -9.06 -5.25 31.75
N HIS A 253 -8.19 -6.15 31.30
CA HIS A 253 -8.41 -7.61 31.32
C HIS A 253 -7.79 -8.20 32.59
N GLU A 254 -8.36 -7.91 33.76
CA GLU A 254 -7.85 -8.44 35.03
C GLU A 254 -7.88 -9.98 35.07
N ASP A 255 -8.89 -10.63 34.48
CA ASP A 255 -9.00 -12.10 34.46
C ASP A 255 -7.87 -12.78 33.65
N ALA A 256 -7.40 -12.16 32.56
CA ALA A 256 -6.28 -12.67 31.76
C ALA A 256 -4.92 -12.43 32.43
N ALA A 257 -4.80 -11.36 33.21
CA ALA A 257 -3.59 -11.05 33.99
C ALA A 257 -3.34 -12.10 35.09
N TRP A 258 -4.40 -12.59 35.75
CA TRP A 258 -4.30 -13.66 36.75
C TRP A 258 -3.94 -15.02 36.14
N GLY A 259 -4.44 -15.34 34.94
CA GLY A 259 -4.12 -16.59 34.24
C GLY A 259 -2.65 -16.73 33.83
N ALA A 260 -1.95 -15.63 33.59
CA ALA A 260 -0.51 -15.64 33.26
C ALA A 260 0.42 -15.84 34.47
N CYS A 261 -0.10 -15.78 35.70
CA CYS A 261 0.65 -15.97 36.95
C CYS A 261 0.55 -17.38 37.54
N LEU A 262 -0.34 -18.22 37.01
CA LEU A 262 -0.54 -19.63 37.42
C LEU A 262 0.27 -20.57 36.52
#